data_AF-A0A6A5H6F3-F1
#
_entry.id   AF-A0A6A5H6F3-F1
#
_cell.length_a   1.000
_cell.length_b   1.000
_cell.length_c   1.000
_cell.angle_alpha   90.00
_cell.angle_beta   90.00
_cell.angle_gamma   90.00
#
_symmetry.space_group_name_H-M   'P 1'
#
loop_
_entity.id
_entity.type
_entity.pdbx_description
1 polymer ?
#
loop_
_entity_poly.entity_id
_entity_poly.type
_entity_poly.pdbx_seq_one_letter_code
_entity_poly.pdbx_strand_id
1 'polypeptide(L)'
;MNITHFSKITMEVETISSEDVLYLKDNLLLLTTFQSFIIDFKNTTIDYETLHGLIGPPHRIFSDDDRIWFFQMEVNHEFLEVSLDRRCLEFDLSSHIRQYR
;
A
#
# COMPACT_ATOMS: atom_id res chain seq x y z
N MET A 1 -12.22 -2.66 8.09
CA MET A 1 -13.32 -2.69 7.08
C MET A 1 -13.10 -3.91 6.21
N ASN A 2 -14.09 -4.79 6.03
CA ASN A 2 -13.88 -6.04 5.28
C ASN A 2 -14.43 -5.88 3.85
N ILE A 3 -13.57 -5.46 2.93
CA ILE A 3 -13.91 -5.33 1.50
C ILE A 3 -13.38 -6.57 0.79
N THR A 4 -14.24 -7.28 0.06
CA THR A 4 -13.87 -8.48 -0.71
C THR A 4 -14.42 -8.40 -2.13
N HIS A 5 -13.85 -9.17 -3.05
CA HIS A 5 -14.32 -9.33 -4.44
C HIS A 5 -14.39 -8.04 -5.27
N PHE A 6 -13.37 -7.20 -5.20
CA PHE A 6 -13.23 -6.00 -6.03
C PHE A 6 -11.98 -6.08 -6.89
N SER A 7 -12.00 -5.41 -8.05
CA SER A 7 -10.80 -5.20 -8.87
C SER A 7 -10.15 -3.86 -8.59
N LYS A 8 -10.95 -2.78 -8.50
CA LYS A 8 -10.45 -1.42 -8.30
C LYS A 8 -11.30 -0.65 -7.30
N ILE A 9 -10.65 0.03 -6.36
CA ILE A 9 -11.29 0.95 -5.41
C ILE A 9 -10.52 2.25 -5.37
N THR A 10 -11.25 3.35 -5.33
CA THR A 10 -10.73 4.68 -4.98
C THR A 10 -11.63 5.25 -3.91
N MET A 11 -11.07 5.74 -2.82
CA MET A 11 -11.82 6.34 -1.73
C MET A 11 -11.07 7.47 -1.07
N GLU A 12 -11.82 8.34 -0.40
CA GLU A 12 -11.26 9.41 0.43
C GLU A 12 -11.61 9.12 1.90
N VAL A 13 -10.63 9.28 2.79
CA VAL A 13 -10.81 9.14 4.24
C VAL A 13 -10.32 10.38 4.98
N GLU A 14 -10.80 10.59 6.20
CA GLU A 14 -10.36 11.73 7.01
C GLU A 14 -8.93 11.54 7.53
N THR A 15 -8.62 10.34 8.01
CA THR A 15 -7.33 9.98 8.61
C THR A 15 -6.95 8.54 8.30
N ILE A 16 -5.64 8.28 8.19
CA ILE A 16 -5.05 6.93 8.09
C ILE A 16 -3.89 6.77 9.07
N SER A 17 -3.71 5.57 9.64
CA SER A 17 -2.63 5.21 10.57
C SER A 17 -1.67 4.15 10.00
N SER A 18 -0.52 3.92 10.64
CA SER A 18 0.42 2.86 10.25
C SER A 18 -0.20 1.45 10.37
N GLU A 19 -1.07 1.23 11.35
CA GLU A 19 -1.82 -0.01 11.55
C GLU A 19 -2.85 -0.26 10.45
N ASP A 20 -3.51 0.79 9.94
CA ASP A 20 -4.42 0.68 8.81
C ASP A 20 -3.67 0.22 7.55
N VAL A 21 -2.46 0.76 7.32
CA VAL A 21 -1.60 0.35 6.19
C VAL A 21 -1.24 -1.14 6.31
N LEU A 22 -0.83 -1.59 7.49
CA LEU A 22 -0.54 -3.01 7.74
C LEU A 22 -1.77 -3.88 7.47
N TYR A 23 -2.91 -3.51 8.03
CA TYR A 23 -4.17 -4.23 7.85
C TYR A 23 -4.52 -4.35 6.36
N LEU A 24 -4.47 -3.25 5.61
CA LEU A 24 -4.77 -3.25 4.18
C LEU A 24 -3.78 -4.12 3.41
N LYS A 25 -2.47 -3.95 3.64
CA LYS A 25 -1.43 -4.77 3.01
C LYS A 25 -1.70 -6.26 3.22
N ASP A 26 -1.92 -6.70 4.46
CA ASP A 26 -2.13 -8.12 4.78
C ASP A 26 -3.39 -8.69 4.13
N ASN A 27 -4.48 -7.92 4.09
CA ASN A 27 -5.71 -8.38 3.43
C ASN A 27 -5.56 -8.41 1.90
N LEU A 28 -4.93 -7.40 1.31
CA LEU A 28 -4.76 -7.29 -0.14
C LEU A 28 -3.85 -8.38 -0.71
N LEU A 29 -2.81 -8.79 0.02
CA LEU A 29 -1.91 -9.89 -0.36
C LEU A 29 -2.63 -11.22 -0.62
N LEU A 30 -3.81 -11.41 -0.03
CA LEU A 30 -4.60 -12.63 -0.11
C LEU A 30 -5.71 -12.56 -1.18
N LEU A 31 -5.98 -11.39 -1.77
CA LEU A 31 -7.06 -11.22 -2.73
C LEU A 31 -6.63 -11.62 -4.15
N THR A 32 -7.40 -12.51 -4.77
CA THR A 32 -7.16 -12.99 -6.14
C THR A 32 -7.78 -12.12 -7.23
N THR A 33 -8.66 -11.19 -6.87
CA THR A 33 -9.41 -10.33 -7.82
C THR A 33 -8.92 -8.89 -7.86
N PHE A 34 -8.05 -8.53 -6.91
CA PHE A 34 -7.51 -7.19 -6.72
C PHE A 34 -6.63 -6.75 -7.89
N GLN A 35 -6.73 -5.48 -8.27
CA GLN A 35 -5.83 -4.82 -9.22
C GLN A 35 -5.30 -3.48 -8.69
N SER A 36 -6.16 -2.69 -8.04
CA SER A 36 -5.79 -1.36 -7.53
C SER A 36 -6.67 -0.93 -6.35
N PHE A 37 -6.08 -0.30 -5.35
CA PHE A 37 -6.79 0.31 -4.23
C PHE A 37 -6.08 1.62 -3.88
N ILE A 38 -6.75 2.73 -4.16
CA ILE A 38 -6.26 4.09 -3.92
C ILE A 38 -7.04 4.72 -2.77
N ILE A 39 -6.31 5.29 -1.81
CA ILE A 39 -6.86 5.99 -0.66
C ILE A 39 -6.25 7.38 -0.60
N ASP A 40 -7.06 8.39 -0.91
CA ASP A 40 -6.74 9.76 -0.58
C ASP A 40 -7.11 10.03 0.88
N PHE A 41 -6.26 10.76 1.61
CA PHE A 41 -6.53 11.10 3.00
C PHE A 41 -6.21 12.55 3.33
N LYS A 42 -7.06 13.19 4.13
CA LYS A 42 -6.86 14.60 4.51
C LYS A 42 -5.75 14.76 5.55
N ASN A 43 -5.69 13.83 6.50
CA ASN A 43 -4.72 13.80 7.59
C ASN A 43 -4.09 12.41 7.70
N THR A 44 -2.94 12.33 8.35
CA THR A 44 -2.26 11.05 8.61
C THR A 44 -1.66 11.03 10.00
N THR A 45 -1.74 9.87 10.64
CA THR A 45 -0.98 9.52 11.84
C THR A 45 0.00 8.40 11.55
N ILE A 46 0.37 8.21 10.27
CA ILE A 46 1.44 7.30 9.88
C ILE A 46 2.74 7.79 10.51
N ASP A 47 3.23 7.02 11.47
CA ASP A 47 4.58 7.15 12.00
C ASP A 47 5.51 6.21 11.22
N TYR A 48 6.59 6.76 10.67
CA TYR A 48 7.48 6.02 9.76
C TYR A 48 8.33 4.98 10.46
N GLU A 49 8.75 5.23 11.70
CA GLU A 49 9.49 4.24 12.47
C GLU A 49 8.59 3.06 12.81
N THR A 50 7.35 3.33 13.24
CA THR A 50 6.33 2.30 13.43
C THR A 50 6.04 1.56 12.13
N LEU A 51 5.80 2.28 11.02
CA LEU A 51 5.50 1.64 9.73
C LEU A 51 6.65 0.75 9.26
N HIS A 52 7.90 1.19 9.41
CA HIS A 52 9.09 0.38 9.13
C HIS A 52 9.10 -0.89 10.00
N GLY A 53 8.80 -0.78 11.30
CA GLY A 53 8.69 -1.95 12.17
C GLY A 53 7.57 -2.93 11.76
N LEU A 54 6.46 -2.42 11.21
CA LEU A 54 5.29 -3.22 10.83
C LEU A 54 5.43 -3.91 9.47
N ILE A 55 5.88 -3.19 8.44
CA ILE A 55 5.89 -3.68 7.05
C ILE A 55 7.30 -3.78 6.44
N GLY A 56 8.33 -3.49 7.21
CA GLY A 56 9.72 -3.51 6.76
C GLY A 56 10.15 -2.23 6.02
N PRO A 57 11.45 -2.13 5.66
CA PRO A 57 11.97 -0.96 4.98
C PRO A 57 11.36 -0.81 3.58
N PRO A 58 11.16 0.42 3.09
CA PRO A 58 10.76 0.65 1.72
C PRO A 58 11.82 0.15 0.74
N HIS A 59 11.37 -0.28 -0.43
CA HIS A 59 12.26 -0.60 -1.55
C HIS A 59 12.98 0.66 -2.02
N ARG A 60 12.28 1.81 -2.01
CA ARG A 60 12.85 3.12 -2.35
C ARG A 60 12.17 4.25 -1.60
N ILE A 61 12.96 5.27 -1.27
CA ILE A 61 12.54 6.53 -0.67
C ILE A 61 12.89 7.64 -1.68
N PHE A 62 11.93 8.48 -2.02
CA PHE A 62 12.11 9.62 -2.92
C PHE A 62 12.18 10.95 -2.17
N SER A 63 11.38 11.09 -1.10
CA SER A 63 11.35 12.23 -0.19
C SER A 63 10.93 11.79 1.22
N ASP A 64 10.78 12.75 2.13
CA ASP A 64 10.28 12.49 3.49
C ASP A 64 8.86 11.86 3.49
N ASP A 65 8.07 12.08 2.45
CA ASP A 65 6.67 11.64 2.32
C ASP A 65 6.37 10.83 1.05
N ASP A 66 7.40 10.43 0.31
CA ASP A 66 7.29 9.62 -0.91
C ASP A 66 8.18 8.38 -0.83
N ARG A 67 7.55 7.21 -0.89
CA ARG A 67 8.20 5.91 -0.69
C ARG A 67 7.35 4.78 -1.24
N ILE A 68 8.05 3.73 -1.67
CA ILE A 68 7.45 2.55 -2.30
C ILE A 68 7.96 1.25 -1.70
N TRP A 69 7.06 0.28 -1.55
CA TRP A 69 7.34 -1.09 -1.13
C TRP A 69 6.83 -2.06 -2.18
N PHE A 70 7.43 -3.26 -2.18
CA PHE A 70 6.96 -4.39 -2.97
C PHE A 70 6.87 -5.61 -2.06
N PHE A 71 5.72 -6.26 -2.06
CA PHE A 71 5.48 -7.51 -1.34
C PHE A 71 5.07 -8.59 -2.32
N GLN A 72 5.61 -9.80 -2.20
CA GLN A 72 5.18 -10.91 -3.04
C GLN A 72 3.75 -11.31 -2.68
N MET A 73 2.87 -11.41 -3.67
CA MET A 73 1.51 -11.91 -3.48
C MET A 73 1.54 -13.38 -3.05
N GLU A 74 0.65 -13.78 -2.14
CA GLU A 74 0.57 -15.17 -1.67
C GLU A 74 -0.11 -16.10 -2.70
N VAL A 75 -0.88 -15.51 -3.62
CA VAL A 75 -1.77 -16.24 -4.53
C VAL A 75 -1.21 -16.42 -5.94
N ASN A 76 -0.16 -15.68 -6.30
CA ASN A 76 0.43 -15.71 -7.64
C ASN A 76 1.91 -15.26 -7.64
N HIS A 77 2.50 -15.07 -8.81
CA HIS A 77 3.90 -14.63 -8.96
C HIS A 77 4.05 -13.11 -9.15
N GLU A 78 3.00 -12.35 -8.83
CA GLU A 78 2.98 -10.89 -8.92
C GLU A 78 3.33 -10.26 -7.56
N PHE A 79 3.41 -8.94 -7.54
CA PHE A 79 3.75 -8.14 -6.37
C PHE A 79 2.61 -7.20 -6.03
N LEU A 80 2.38 -7.01 -4.72
CA LEU A 80 1.67 -5.85 -4.20
C LEU A 80 2.66 -4.69 -4.11
N GLU A 81 2.50 -3.74 -5.03
CA GLU A 81 3.19 -2.46 -5.00
C GLU A 81 2.42 -1.52 -4.06
N VAL A 82 3.09 -1.02 -3.02
CA VAL A 82 2.50 -0.07 -2.08
C VAL A 82 3.24 1.25 -2.21
N SER A 83 2.55 2.30 -2.61
CA SER A 83 3.12 3.63 -2.79
C SER A 83 2.45 4.59 -1.83
N LEU A 84 3.26 5.29 -1.03
CA LEU A 84 2.81 6.42 -0.23
C LEU A 84 3.40 7.66 -0.87
N ASP A 85 2.55 8.54 -1.40
CA ASP A 85 2.94 9.85 -1.93
C ASP A 85 2.07 10.92 -1.27
N ARG A 86 2.67 11.69 -0.36
CA ARG A 86 2.04 12.80 0.36
C ARG A 86 0.77 12.39 1.11
N ARG A 87 -0.38 12.51 0.45
CA ARG A 87 -1.74 12.31 0.97
C ARG A 87 -2.49 11.21 0.23
N CYS A 88 -1.77 10.41 -0.54
CA CYS A 88 -2.29 9.29 -1.29
C CYS A 88 -1.54 8.01 -0.88
N LEU A 89 -2.30 6.95 -0.61
CA LEU A 89 -1.80 5.60 -0.44
C LEU A 89 -2.37 4.73 -1.57
N GLU A 90 -1.49 4.21 -2.40
CA GLU A 90 -1.85 3.38 -3.54
C GLU A 90 -1.34 1.96 -3.31
N PHE A 91 -2.23 1.00 -3.51
CA PHE A 91 -1.90 -0.40 -3.61
C PHE A 91 -2.20 -0.84 -5.03
N ASP A 92 -1.21 -1.35 -5.74
CA ASP A 92 -1.38 -1.86 -7.10
C ASP A 92 -0.82 -3.27 -7.24
N LEU A 93 -1.48 -4.07 -8.07
CA LEU A 93 -0.95 -5.34 -8.53
C LEU A 93 0.08 -5.08 -9.64
N SER A 94 1.30 -5.55 -9.44
CA SER A 94 2.43 -5.28 -10.31
C SER A 94 3.10 -6.59 -10.72
N SER A 95 3.25 -6.82 -12.03
CA SER A 95 3.88 -8.04 -12.55
C SER A 95 5.41 -8.05 -12.42
N HIS A 96 6.00 -6.92 -12.02
CA HIS A 96 7.44 -6.73 -11.88
C HIS A 96 7.74 -5.56 -10.94
N ILE A 97 8.90 -5.59 -10.31
CA ILE A 97 9.41 -4.45 -9.53
C ILE A 97 9.88 -3.39 -10.51
N ARG A 98 9.21 -2.22 -10.52
CA ARG A 98 9.58 -1.10 -11.38
C ARG A 98 10.91 -0.50 -10.93
N GLN A 99 11.82 -0.32 -11.89
CA GLN A 99 13.05 0.44 -11.67
C GLN A 99 12.75 1.93 -11.88
N TYR A 100 12.46 2.62 -10.79
CA TYR A 100 12.37 4.07 -10.80
C TYR A 100 13.78 4.64 -11.09
N ARG A 101 13.90 5.75 -11.84
CA ARG A 101 15.18 6.41 -12.11
C ARG A 101 15.31 7.62 -11.21
#